data_AF-A0AA43TLB4-F1
#
_entry.id   AF-A0AA43TLB4-F1
#
_cell.length_a   1.000
_cell.length_b   1.000
_cell.length_c   1.000
_cell.angle_alpha   90.00
_cell.angle_beta   90.00
_cell.angle_gamma   90.00
#
_symmetry.space_group_name_H-M   'P 1'
#
loop_
_entity.id
_entity.type
_entity.pdbx_description
1 polymer ?
#
loop_
_entity_poly.entity_id
_entity_poly.type
_entity_poly.pdbx_seq_one_letter_code
_entity_poly.pdbx_strand_id
1 'polypeptide(L)'
;MSGLRNESTQDMLDMLADEVEIKPVVAGFEPETIIEFEENQQGQGVVDLSLAIDPRIDYKPSDIEIIQQLAELKPLDYDKVRAEQAKALGVRPATLDAEVKAVRGLDKAVDRLPFPNIEAHHEPIDPARLLDDVAATIRQFIVLDESQAIAAALWVALTYFIDVVEVAPLAIINAPEKSCGKTQLLTVIGRMAYRPLPASNASASALFRAVELWKPTILIDEADTFFRDNTELHGMINAGYLRDGFVLRSEAVGDSFEPKKFSVFSAKALAGIKLEKHLPDATMSRGIIFNLRRKLSGENVSRLRHAEPGLFVGIASKLIRFAGDYSKQVRQARPVLPDALSDREQDNWDGLLAIASCAGSEWVTKATATALTFSAGSSEKATSTGNELLSDIQSIFESKRTNKISTADLIQALCDDEEAPWLTYNRGKPIVPRQVKKQLEPYQIEPKLMRFNSYDNPARGFELSQFTDAFTRYLANPLNYPLHVTNGLKTSNGAALAVTGSVARNTSDNLSVTDSVARNTSDNLSVTAQATNGEACNTVTDKKAFSGVGVNEPVFDEIPVLF
;
A
#
# COMPACT_ATOMS: atom_id res chain seq x y z
N MET A 1 39.80 -39.37 -21.39
CA MET A 1 41.08 -39.16 -22.12
C MET A 1 40.93 -37.87 -22.91
N SER A 2 41.71 -36.81 -22.79
CA SER A 2 42.79 -36.39 -21.90
C SER A 2 43.03 -34.93 -22.30
N GLY A 3 42.56 -33.97 -21.50
CA GLY A 3 42.74 -32.53 -21.74
C GLY A 3 43.98 -32.03 -21.01
N LEU A 4 44.92 -31.49 -21.78
CA LEU A 4 46.18 -30.89 -21.33
C LEU A 4 45.93 -29.53 -20.66
N ARG A 5 46.80 -29.24 -19.69
CA ARG A 5 46.78 -28.09 -18.77
C ARG A 5 47.22 -26.79 -19.47
N ASN A 6 46.55 -25.68 -19.13
CA ASN A 6 46.99 -24.32 -19.42
C ASN A 6 47.77 -23.76 -18.22
N GLU A 7 48.97 -23.26 -18.51
CA GLU A 7 49.78 -22.39 -17.66
C GLU A 7 49.52 -20.91 -17.99
N SER A 8 49.89 -20.04 -17.05
CA SER A 8 50.17 -18.60 -17.15
C SER A 8 49.01 -17.60 -17.37
N THR A 9 48.42 -17.13 -16.27
CA THR A 9 47.78 -15.80 -16.16
C THR A 9 48.42 -14.92 -15.07
N GLN A 10 49.58 -15.31 -14.56
CA GLN A 10 50.35 -14.53 -13.58
C GLN A 10 51.31 -13.52 -14.24
N ASP A 11 51.64 -13.68 -15.54
CA ASP A 11 52.62 -12.84 -16.25
C ASP A 11 52.04 -11.58 -16.91
N MET A 12 50.73 -11.31 -16.79
CA MET A 12 50.10 -10.10 -17.36
C MET A 12 49.84 -8.97 -16.35
N LEU A 13 50.07 -9.18 -15.05
CA LEU A 13 49.81 -8.17 -14.02
C LEU A 13 51.05 -7.42 -13.53
N ASP A 14 52.26 -7.87 -13.88
CA ASP A 14 53.54 -7.23 -13.48
C ASP A 14 54.10 -6.24 -14.52
N MET A 15 53.30 -5.82 -15.51
CA MET A 15 53.75 -4.95 -16.62
C MET A 15 53.26 -3.49 -16.57
N LEU A 16 52.83 -2.96 -15.41
CA LEU A 16 52.41 -1.55 -15.29
C LEU A 16 52.94 -0.87 -14.02
N ALA A 17 54.26 -0.82 -13.87
CA ALA A 17 54.94 0.11 -12.97
C ALA A 17 56.11 0.78 -13.72
N ASP A 18 56.39 2.05 -13.38
CA ASP A 18 57.32 3.01 -13.99
C ASP A 18 56.69 3.84 -15.14
N GLU A 19 56.76 5.17 -15.23
CA GLU A 19 57.45 6.26 -14.52
C GLU A 19 56.81 7.56 -15.04
N VAL A 20 56.36 8.50 -14.20
CA VAL A 20 56.44 9.95 -14.49
C VAL A 20 56.66 10.70 -13.18
N GLU A 21 57.89 11.12 -12.99
CA GLU A 21 58.39 11.94 -11.89
C GLU A 21 58.13 13.43 -12.19
N ILE A 22 57.36 14.13 -11.33
CA ILE A 22 57.36 15.60 -11.26
C ILE A 22 57.51 16.01 -9.79
N LYS A 23 58.62 16.71 -9.49
CA LYS A 23 59.03 17.16 -8.16
C LYS A 23 58.07 18.20 -7.53
N PRO A 24 57.97 18.24 -6.18
CA PRO A 24 57.02 19.08 -5.46
C PRO A 24 57.58 20.48 -5.15
N VAL A 25 56.71 21.48 -5.14
CA VAL A 25 56.93 22.76 -4.46
C VAL A 25 56.25 22.68 -3.09
N VAL A 26 57.07 22.77 -2.04
CA VAL A 26 56.67 22.75 -0.63
C VAL A 26 56.13 24.13 -0.22
N ALA A 27 54.93 24.18 0.36
CA ALA A 27 54.53 25.20 1.32
C ALA A 27 53.55 24.56 2.32
N GLY A 28 53.94 24.64 3.59
CA GLY A 28 53.49 23.77 4.68
C GLY A 28 52.02 23.80 5.07
N PHE A 29 51.58 22.68 5.65
CA PHE A 29 50.74 22.62 6.83
C PHE A 29 51.10 21.33 7.59
N GLU A 30 51.24 21.42 8.91
CA GLU A 30 51.62 20.33 9.82
C GLU A 30 50.53 19.24 9.92
N PRO A 31 50.87 17.99 10.29
CA PRO A 31 49.97 16.86 10.20
C PRO A 31 48.99 16.80 11.38
N GLU A 32 47.69 16.83 11.10
CA GLU A 32 46.68 16.37 12.05
C GLU A 32 46.78 14.84 12.19
N THR A 33 46.88 14.41 13.44
CA THR A 33 46.90 13.03 13.89
C THR A 33 45.67 12.28 13.37
N ILE A 34 45.88 11.35 12.45
CA ILE A 34 44.91 10.31 12.10
C ILE A 34 44.73 9.44 13.34
N ILE A 35 43.59 9.56 14.01
CA ILE A 35 43.15 8.60 15.02
C ILE A 35 42.41 7.50 14.28
N GLU A 36 43.04 6.32 14.20
CA GLU A 36 42.37 5.07 13.88
C GLU A 36 41.25 4.84 14.91
N PHE A 37 39.99 4.87 14.45
CA PHE A 37 38.85 4.48 15.27
C PHE A 37 38.75 2.96 15.27
N GLU A 38 39.14 2.34 16.38
CA GLU A 38 38.72 0.97 16.69
C GLU A 38 37.18 0.97 16.88
N GLU A 39 36.48 0.30 15.96
CA GLU A 39 35.05 -0.02 16.10
C GLU A 39 34.85 -0.92 17.32
N ASN A 40 34.37 -0.34 18.42
CA ASN A 40 33.87 -1.12 19.54
C ASN A 40 32.53 -1.77 19.16
N GLN A 41 32.61 -3.05 18.81
CA GLN A 41 31.49 -3.96 18.74
C GLN A 41 30.84 -4.15 20.12
N GLN A 42 29.79 -3.39 20.43
CA GLN A 42 28.74 -3.84 21.35
C GLN A 42 27.39 -3.36 20.83
N GLY A 43 26.68 -4.29 20.16
CA GLY A 43 25.30 -4.10 19.75
C GLY A 43 24.38 -4.11 20.98
N GLN A 44 24.17 -2.94 21.58
CA GLN A 44 22.95 -2.67 22.33
C GLN A 44 21.89 -2.18 21.34
N GLY A 45 20.68 -2.72 21.43
CA GLY A 45 19.56 -2.35 20.56
C GLY A 45 19.39 -0.83 20.54
N VAL A 46 19.65 -0.23 19.39
CA VAL A 46 19.51 1.22 19.21
C VAL A 46 18.02 1.53 19.24
N VAL A 47 17.52 1.93 20.41
CA VAL A 47 16.31 2.73 20.50
C VAL A 47 16.60 4.00 19.72
N ASP A 48 15.79 4.33 18.71
CA ASP A 48 15.93 5.58 17.96
C ASP A 48 15.62 6.77 18.87
N LEU A 49 16.64 7.20 19.62
CA LEU A 49 16.60 8.27 20.61
C LEU A 49 16.40 9.65 19.97
N SER A 50 16.57 9.77 18.63
CA SER A 50 16.34 11.02 17.90
C SER A 50 14.88 11.50 17.95
N LEU A 51 13.96 10.62 18.35
CA LEU A 51 12.53 10.93 18.51
C LEU A 51 12.17 11.49 19.90
N ALA A 52 13.05 11.37 20.89
CA ALA A 52 12.75 11.73 22.29
C ALA A 52 13.44 13.00 22.77
N ILE A 53 14.45 13.42 22.01
CA ILE A 53 15.29 14.58 22.27
C ILE A 53 14.70 15.77 21.47
N ASP A 54 14.65 16.98 22.02
CA ASP A 54 13.96 18.12 21.39
C ASP A 54 14.54 18.45 20.00
N PRO A 55 13.82 18.23 18.89
CA PRO A 55 14.36 18.37 17.53
C PRO A 55 14.71 19.82 17.15
N ARG A 56 14.41 20.80 18.02
CA ARG A 56 14.78 22.20 17.85
C ARG A 56 16.21 22.51 18.31
N ILE A 57 16.86 21.55 18.97
CA ILE A 57 18.25 21.65 19.42
C ILE A 57 19.12 20.89 18.42
N ASP A 58 20.23 21.52 18.00
CA ASP A 58 21.21 20.92 17.09
C ASP A 58 22.18 20.06 17.92
N TYR A 59 22.00 18.73 17.90
CA TYR A 59 22.81 17.80 18.68
C TYR A 59 23.97 17.27 17.85
N LYS A 60 25.15 17.17 18.47
CA LYS A 60 26.20 16.31 17.94
C LYS A 60 25.92 14.86 18.35
N PRO A 61 26.34 13.87 17.56
CA PRO A 61 26.21 12.45 17.93
C PRO A 61 26.80 12.13 19.32
N SER A 62 27.90 12.79 19.70
CA SER A 62 28.51 12.69 21.03
C SER A 62 27.61 13.16 22.17
N ASP A 63 26.72 14.12 21.92
CA ASP A 63 25.87 14.72 22.95
C ASP A 63 24.74 13.74 23.35
N ILE A 64 24.26 12.94 22.39
CA ILE A 64 23.24 11.91 22.59
C ILE A 64 23.78 10.79 23.49
N GLU A 65 25.00 10.32 23.21
CA GLU A 65 25.67 9.28 24.02
C GLU A 65 25.89 9.74 25.47
N ILE A 66 26.29 10.99 25.67
CA ILE A 66 26.46 11.58 27.01
C ILE A 66 25.13 11.63 27.75
N ILE A 67 24.05 12.09 27.11
CA ILE A 67 22.71 12.15 27.73
C ILE A 67 22.25 10.74 28.12
N GLN A 68 22.54 9.73 27.32
CA GLN A 68 22.19 8.33 27.61
C GLN A 68 22.96 7.79 28.82
N GLN A 69 24.27 7.98 28.89
CA GLN A 69 25.08 7.59 30.05
C GLN A 69 24.61 8.29 31.33
N LEU A 70 24.21 9.56 31.24
CA LEU A 70 23.67 10.32 32.37
C LEU A 70 22.29 9.81 32.82
N ALA A 71 21.48 9.29 31.89
CA ALA A 71 20.19 8.69 32.20
C ALA A 71 20.31 7.41 33.04
N GLU A 72 21.37 6.62 32.85
CA GLU A 72 21.66 5.40 33.60
C GLU A 72 22.11 5.64 35.04
N LEU A 73 22.63 6.84 35.34
CA LEU A 73 23.07 7.19 36.69
C LEU A 73 21.89 7.23 37.68
N LYS A 74 22.15 6.83 38.93
CA LYS A 74 21.18 7.04 40.01
C LYS A 74 20.96 8.55 40.25
N PRO A 75 19.79 8.98 40.77
CA PRO A 75 19.47 10.41 40.92
C PRO A 75 20.55 11.23 41.63
N LEU A 76 21.16 10.66 42.67
CA LEU A 76 22.18 11.33 43.47
C LEU A 76 23.54 11.40 42.77
N ASP A 77 23.88 10.41 41.94
CA ASP A 77 25.13 10.41 41.17
C ASP A 77 25.02 11.30 39.93
N TYR A 78 23.84 11.36 39.32
CA TYR A 78 23.52 12.36 38.29
C TYR A 78 23.62 13.79 38.83
N ASP A 79 23.06 14.08 40.02
CA ASP A 79 23.10 15.41 40.62
C ASP A 79 24.52 15.93 40.87
N LYS A 80 25.47 15.03 41.17
CA LYS A 80 26.89 15.38 41.34
C LYS A 80 27.56 15.84 40.04
N VAL A 81 27.20 15.24 38.92
CA VAL A 81 27.89 15.47 37.63
C VAL A 81 27.15 16.44 36.71
N ARG A 82 25.84 16.67 36.94
CA ARG A 82 24.98 17.43 36.00
C ARG A 82 25.45 18.86 35.72
N ALA A 83 26.04 19.55 36.70
CA ALA A 83 26.48 20.94 36.54
C ALA A 83 27.71 21.04 35.62
N GLU A 84 28.64 20.09 35.76
CA GLU A 84 29.83 19.97 34.92
C GLU A 84 29.46 19.53 33.51
N GLN A 85 28.59 18.54 33.39
CA GLN A 85 28.16 17.99 32.09
C GLN A 85 27.30 18.98 31.31
N ALA A 86 26.40 19.72 31.96
CA ALA A 86 25.65 20.79 31.30
C ALA A 86 26.58 21.89 30.76
N LYS A 87 27.64 22.22 31.49
CA LYS A 87 28.66 23.18 31.06
C LYS A 87 29.47 22.65 29.87
N ALA A 88 29.84 21.37 29.87
CA ALA A 88 30.56 20.72 28.76
C ALA A 88 29.72 20.69 27.48
N LEU A 89 28.41 20.44 27.60
CA LEU A 89 27.45 20.45 26.50
C LEU A 89 27.00 21.86 26.08
N GLY A 90 27.42 22.92 26.79
CA GLY A 90 27.04 24.30 26.48
C GLY A 90 25.56 24.63 26.73
N VAL A 91 24.85 23.82 27.53
CA VAL A 91 23.42 24.00 27.83
C VAL A 91 23.18 24.38 29.29
N ARG A 92 21.96 24.82 29.62
CA ARG A 92 21.57 25.04 31.02
C ARG A 92 21.34 23.70 31.71
N PRO A 93 21.66 23.55 33.01
CA PRO A 93 21.36 22.33 33.77
C PRO A 93 19.89 21.91 33.69
N ALA A 94 18.96 22.88 33.69
CA ALA A 94 17.53 22.61 33.54
C ALA A 94 17.15 22.01 32.16
N THR A 95 17.89 22.35 31.11
CA THR A 95 17.72 21.76 29.77
C THR A 95 18.23 20.31 29.78
N LEU A 96 19.42 20.07 30.32
CA LEU A 96 19.96 18.72 30.50
C LEU A 96 19.04 17.84 31.36
N ASP A 97 18.48 18.39 32.44
CA ASP A 97 17.52 17.70 33.31
C ASP A 97 16.25 17.29 32.54
N ALA A 98 15.78 18.11 31.61
CA ALA A 98 14.61 17.81 30.78
C ALA A 98 14.91 16.67 29.78
N GLU A 99 16.07 16.70 29.12
CA GLU A 99 16.50 15.65 28.19
C GLU A 99 16.75 14.32 28.90
N VAL A 100 17.49 14.32 30.01
CA VAL A 100 17.74 13.12 30.81
C VAL A 100 16.44 12.55 31.37
N LYS A 101 15.48 13.40 31.74
CA LYS A 101 14.14 12.97 32.15
C LYS A 101 13.33 12.40 30.99
N ALA A 102 13.45 12.96 29.78
CA ALA A 102 12.81 12.42 28.59
C ALA A 102 13.35 11.02 28.27
N VAL A 103 14.68 10.85 28.27
CA VAL A 103 15.33 9.53 28.08
C VAL A 103 14.95 8.54 29.17
N ARG A 104 15.01 8.90 30.46
CA ARG A 104 14.52 8.03 31.56
C ARG A 104 13.02 7.73 31.47
N GLY A 105 12.26 8.61 30.82
CA GLY A 105 10.85 8.42 30.52
C GLY A 105 10.60 7.37 29.43
N LEU A 106 11.53 7.25 28.48
CA LEU A 106 11.52 6.22 27.44
C LEU A 106 11.73 4.84 28.04
N ASP A 107 12.72 4.64 28.91
CA ASP A 107 12.96 3.32 29.52
C ASP A 107 11.72 2.81 30.26
N LYS A 108 11.06 3.71 31.01
CA LYS A 108 9.78 3.41 31.67
C LYS A 108 8.62 3.19 30.70
N ALA A 109 8.68 3.73 29.48
CA ALA A 109 7.68 3.52 28.44
C ALA A 109 7.94 2.22 27.65
N VAL A 110 9.21 1.86 27.43
CA VAL A 110 9.67 0.61 26.82
C VAL A 110 9.32 -0.57 27.72
N ASP A 111 9.53 -0.46 29.04
CA ASP A 111 9.09 -1.44 30.04
C ASP A 111 7.56 -1.61 30.12
N ARG A 112 6.79 -0.69 29.53
CA ARG A 112 5.31 -0.70 29.49
C ARG A 112 4.75 -1.08 28.12
N LEU A 113 5.59 -1.40 27.14
CA LEU A 113 5.10 -1.84 25.85
C LEU A 113 4.32 -3.15 26.03
N PRO A 114 3.17 -3.32 25.35
CA PRO A 114 2.39 -4.55 25.42
C PRO A 114 3.01 -5.70 24.59
N PHE A 115 4.29 -5.60 24.24
CA PHE A 115 5.00 -6.55 23.38
C PHE A 115 6.20 -7.15 24.14
N PRO A 116 6.56 -8.41 23.85
CA PRO A 116 7.77 -8.99 24.41
C PRO A 116 9.00 -8.20 23.94
N ASN A 117 9.92 -7.92 24.85
CA ASN A 117 11.25 -7.44 24.49
C ASN A 117 12.08 -8.63 23.98
N ILE A 118 12.45 -8.61 22.71
CA ILE A 118 13.25 -9.65 22.06
C ILE A 118 14.56 -9.00 21.63
N GLU A 119 15.69 -9.52 22.11
CA GLU A 119 17.00 -9.03 21.74
C GLU A 119 17.38 -9.47 20.32
N ALA A 120 18.13 -8.61 19.63
CA ALA A 120 18.68 -8.91 18.32
C ALA A 120 19.65 -10.10 18.41
N HIS A 121 19.67 -10.94 17.37
CA HIS A 121 20.65 -12.00 17.26
C HIS A 121 22.08 -11.42 17.27
N HIS A 122 22.99 -12.05 18.02
CA HIS A 122 24.34 -11.53 18.25
C HIS A 122 25.25 -11.64 17.03
N GLU A 123 25.12 -12.73 16.26
CA GLU A 123 25.89 -12.91 15.02
C GLU A 123 25.17 -12.28 13.80
N PRO A 124 25.94 -11.82 12.79
CA PRO A 124 25.40 -11.40 11.51
C PRO A 124 24.51 -12.47 10.86
N ILE A 125 23.47 -12.03 10.16
CA ILE A 125 22.51 -12.91 9.50
C ILE A 125 22.78 -12.98 8.00
N ASP A 126 22.76 -14.19 7.44
CA ASP A 126 22.58 -14.42 6.02
C ASP A 126 21.09 -14.24 5.67
N PRO A 127 20.70 -13.16 4.95
CA PRO A 127 19.29 -12.86 4.69
C PRO A 127 18.60 -13.95 3.87
N ALA A 128 19.30 -14.61 2.95
CA ALA A 128 18.71 -15.64 2.10
C ALA A 128 18.26 -16.84 2.93
N ARG A 129 19.15 -17.33 3.81
CA ARG A 129 18.85 -18.43 4.73
C ARG A 129 17.74 -18.07 5.71
N LEU A 130 17.74 -16.85 6.24
CA LEU A 130 16.68 -16.42 7.15
C LEU A 130 15.31 -16.40 6.46
N LEU A 131 15.21 -15.86 5.24
CA LEU A 131 13.95 -15.84 4.52
C LEU A 131 13.48 -17.26 4.14
N ASP A 132 14.40 -18.18 3.81
CA ASP A 132 14.10 -19.60 3.59
C ASP A 132 13.59 -20.25 4.90
N ASP A 133 14.23 -19.98 6.04
CA ASP A 133 13.80 -20.46 7.36
C ASP A 133 12.39 -19.96 7.71
N VAL A 134 12.08 -18.69 7.44
CA VAL A 134 10.75 -18.11 7.66
C VAL A 134 9.72 -18.80 6.77
N ALA A 135 9.98 -18.94 5.46
CA ALA A 135 9.08 -19.61 4.53
C ALA A 135 8.84 -21.07 4.91
N ALA A 136 9.90 -21.80 5.28
CA ALA A 136 9.82 -23.17 5.75
C ALA A 136 9.01 -23.30 7.05
N THR A 137 9.21 -22.38 7.99
CA THR A 137 8.46 -22.34 9.25
C THR A 137 6.97 -22.09 9.00
N ILE A 138 6.62 -21.19 8.08
CA ILE A 138 5.21 -20.96 7.71
C ILE A 138 4.60 -22.25 7.13
N ARG A 139 5.31 -22.89 6.19
CA ARG A 139 4.86 -24.13 5.53
C ARG A 139 4.80 -25.33 6.47
N GLN A 140 5.53 -25.30 7.59
CA GLN A 140 5.43 -26.32 8.63
C GLN A 140 4.03 -26.36 9.26
N PHE A 141 3.36 -25.21 9.36
CA PHE A 141 2.06 -25.08 10.04
C PHE A 141 0.89 -24.83 9.07
N ILE A 142 1.15 -24.28 7.88
CA ILE A 142 0.12 -23.89 6.90
C ILE A 142 0.40 -24.55 5.56
N VAL A 143 -0.64 -25.06 4.92
CA VAL A 143 -0.56 -25.49 3.53
C VAL A 143 -0.60 -24.24 2.64
N LEU A 144 0.56 -23.87 2.12
CA LEU A 144 0.74 -22.82 1.12
C LEU A 144 1.52 -23.38 -0.06
N ASP A 145 1.23 -22.86 -1.26
CA ASP A 145 2.16 -23.01 -2.37
C ASP A 145 3.46 -22.23 -2.12
N GLU A 146 4.46 -22.47 -2.98
CA GLU A 146 5.78 -21.87 -2.82
C GLU A 146 5.74 -20.35 -2.95
N SER A 147 5.02 -19.82 -3.94
CA SER A 147 4.83 -18.39 -4.17
C SER A 147 4.19 -17.71 -2.96
N GLN A 148 3.13 -18.29 -2.38
CA GLN A 148 2.50 -17.74 -1.17
C GLN A 148 3.44 -17.78 0.05
N ALA A 149 4.28 -18.81 0.18
CA ALA A 149 5.25 -18.88 1.27
C ALA A 149 6.36 -17.82 1.13
N ILE A 150 6.87 -17.60 -0.08
CA ILE A 150 7.85 -16.54 -0.40
C ILE A 150 7.27 -15.16 -0.07
N ALA A 151 6.06 -14.87 -0.58
CA ALA A 151 5.38 -13.61 -0.32
C ALA A 151 5.14 -13.38 1.18
N ALA A 152 4.74 -14.43 1.92
CA ALA A 152 4.53 -14.34 3.36
C ALA A 152 5.84 -14.11 4.13
N ALA A 153 6.94 -14.74 3.72
CA ALA A 153 8.25 -14.53 4.33
C ALA A 153 8.75 -13.10 4.14
N LEU A 154 8.64 -12.56 2.92
CA LEU A 154 8.98 -11.16 2.63
C LEU A 154 8.07 -10.19 3.39
N TRP A 155 6.77 -10.47 3.48
CA TRP A 155 5.84 -9.63 4.23
C TRP A 155 6.13 -9.65 5.74
N VAL A 156 6.48 -10.81 6.31
CA VAL A 156 6.94 -10.90 7.70
C VAL A 156 8.20 -10.07 7.91
N ALA A 157 9.20 -10.17 7.02
CA ALA A 157 10.40 -9.35 7.09
C ALA A 157 10.10 -7.85 7.00
N LEU A 158 9.21 -7.45 6.07
CA LEU A 158 8.77 -6.06 5.89
C LEU A 158 8.31 -5.40 7.20
N THR A 159 7.67 -6.16 8.11
CA THR A 159 7.23 -5.61 9.41
C THR A 159 8.38 -5.03 10.24
N TYR A 160 9.62 -5.54 10.08
CA TYR A 160 10.82 -5.04 10.76
C TYR A 160 11.48 -3.88 10.00
N PHE A 161 11.22 -3.75 8.70
CA PHE A 161 11.69 -2.66 7.85
C PHE A 161 10.64 -1.54 7.70
N ILE A 162 9.57 -1.56 8.51
CA ILE A 162 8.45 -0.64 8.36
C ILE A 162 8.89 0.83 8.47
N ASP A 163 9.91 1.15 9.26
CA ASP A 163 10.43 2.51 9.41
C ASP A 163 11.28 3.00 8.21
N VAL A 164 11.59 2.14 7.23
CA VAL A 164 12.40 2.49 6.04
C VAL A 164 11.72 2.31 4.68
N VAL A 165 10.48 1.80 4.64
CA VAL A 165 9.71 1.59 3.38
C VAL A 165 8.61 2.64 3.19
N GLU A 166 8.31 3.06 1.98
CA GLU A 166 7.26 4.09 1.75
C GLU A 166 5.84 3.52 1.77
N VAL A 167 5.71 2.23 1.41
CA VAL A 167 4.44 1.53 1.26
C VAL A 167 4.37 0.37 2.25
N ALA A 168 3.25 0.25 2.95
CA ALA A 168 2.92 -0.85 3.83
C ALA A 168 1.79 -1.69 3.22
N PRO A 169 2.09 -2.60 2.27
CA PRO A 169 1.07 -3.47 1.70
C PRO A 169 0.35 -4.30 2.77
N LEU A 170 -0.97 -4.41 2.65
CA LEU A 170 -1.78 -5.23 3.53
C LEU A 170 -1.51 -6.72 3.28
N ALA A 171 -1.34 -7.54 4.32
CA ALA A 171 -1.43 -8.99 4.16
C ALA A 171 -2.91 -9.39 4.21
N ILE A 172 -3.50 -9.71 3.06
CA ILE A 172 -4.92 -10.07 2.95
C ILE A 172 -5.04 -11.59 2.90
N ILE A 173 -5.37 -12.20 4.04
CA ILE A 173 -5.56 -13.64 4.18
C ILE A 173 -7.02 -13.98 3.91
N ASN A 174 -7.29 -14.40 2.68
CA ASN A 174 -8.63 -14.68 2.20
C ASN A 174 -8.88 -16.19 2.08
N ALA A 175 -10.11 -16.61 2.30
CA ALA A 175 -10.53 -17.97 1.98
C ALA A 175 -12.01 -17.99 1.55
N PRO A 176 -12.40 -18.94 0.68
CA PRO A 176 -13.79 -19.06 0.25
C PRO A 176 -14.72 -19.57 1.37
N GLU A 177 -14.18 -20.29 2.37
CA GLU A 177 -14.97 -20.94 3.42
C GLU A 177 -14.30 -20.88 4.81
N LYS A 178 -15.05 -21.34 5.83
CA LYS A 178 -14.55 -21.57 7.19
C LYS A 178 -13.55 -22.74 7.19
N SER A 179 -12.69 -22.77 8.21
CA SER A 179 -11.75 -23.89 8.45
C SER A 179 -10.64 -24.10 7.39
N CYS A 180 -10.32 -23.08 6.60
CA CYS A 180 -9.18 -23.10 5.65
C CYS A 180 -7.84 -22.64 6.27
N GLY A 181 -7.72 -22.52 7.59
CA GLY A 181 -6.46 -22.15 8.24
C GLY A 181 -6.14 -20.64 8.29
N LYS A 182 -7.09 -19.74 7.99
CA LYS A 182 -6.91 -18.28 8.02
C LYS A 182 -6.34 -17.75 9.33
N THR A 183 -7.04 -18.01 10.45
CA THR A 183 -6.58 -17.65 11.79
C THR A 183 -5.22 -18.27 12.11
N GLN A 184 -4.95 -19.49 11.61
CA GLN A 184 -3.64 -20.12 11.83
C GLN A 184 -2.54 -19.38 11.08
N LEU A 185 -2.73 -19.02 9.81
CA LEU A 185 -1.73 -18.25 9.06
C LEU A 185 -1.52 -16.89 9.72
N LEU A 186 -2.59 -16.17 10.07
CA LEU A 186 -2.53 -14.89 10.78
C LEU A 186 -1.74 -15.03 12.09
N THR A 187 -1.98 -16.10 12.85
CA THR A 187 -1.25 -16.37 14.10
C THR A 187 0.22 -16.68 13.85
N VAL A 188 0.55 -17.50 12.83
CA VAL A 188 1.92 -17.88 12.52
C VAL A 188 2.74 -16.66 12.09
N ILE A 189 2.26 -15.88 11.11
CA ILE A 189 2.95 -14.67 10.68
C ILE A 189 3.00 -13.65 11.83
N GLY A 190 1.93 -13.54 12.62
CA GLY A 190 1.87 -12.65 13.78
C GLY A 190 2.90 -12.97 14.86
N ARG A 191 3.18 -14.25 15.11
CA ARG A 191 4.23 -14.65 16.06
C ARG A 191 5.65 -14.33 15.61
N MET A 192 5.85 -14.11 14.30
CA MET A 192 7.14 -13.73 13.73
C MET A 192 7.22 -12.25 13.37
N ALA A 193 6.10 -11.52 13.33
CA ALA A 193 6.05 -10.11 12.96
C ALA A 193 6.60 -9.19 14.06
N TYR A 194 7.06 -8.00 13.67
CA TYR A 194 7.49 -6.97 14.59
C TYR A 194 6.30 -6.38 15.36
N ARG A 195 6.39 -6.37 16.70
CA ARG A 195 5.39 -5.82 17.64
C ARG A 195 3.94 -6.18 17.25
N PRO A 196 3.58 -7.48 17.26
CA PRO A 196 2.27 -7.92 16.81
C PRO A 196 1.18 -7.49 17.79
N LEU A 197 0.14 -6.83 17.28
CA LEU A 197 -1.03 -6.40 18.03
C LEU A 197 -2.30 -7.07 17.47
N PRO A 198 -2.75 -8.18 18.07
CA PRO A 198 -4.06 -8.77 17.78
C PRO A 198 -5.18 -7.78 18.13
N ALA A 199 -6.04 -7.49 17.17
CA ALA A 199 -7.04 -6.42 17.24
C ALA A 199 -8.46 -6.92 16.93
N SER A 200 -8.81 -8.12 17.39
CA SER A 200 -10.19 -8.62 17.31
C SER A 200 -11.10 -7.70 18.14
N ASN A 201 -11.92 -6.87 17.47
CA ASN A 201 -12.90 -5.96 18.07
C ASN A 201 -12.35 -4.62 18.68
N ALA A 202 -11.20 -4.12 18.22
CA ALA A 202 -10.66 -2.85 18.69
C ALA A 202 -11.26 -1.63 17.96
N SER A 203 -11.76 -0.61 18.67
CA SER A 203 -12.29 0.58 18.00
C SER A 203 -11.23 1.30 17.14
N ALA A 204 -11.65 1.99 16.07
CA ALA A 204 -10.73 2.81 15.25
C ALA A 204 -9.97 3.83 16.12
N SER A 205 -10.67 4.41 17.10
CA SER A 205 -10.15 5.27 18.17
C SER A 205 -8.96 4.69 18.93
N ALA A 206 -9.07 3.42 19.34
CA ALA A 206 -7.98 2.73 20.03
C ALA A 206 -6.83 2.43 19.06
N LEU A 207 -7.14 2.02 17.83
CA LEU A 207 -6.14 1.59 16.86
C LEU A 207 -5.23 2.71 16.38
N PHE A 208 -5.73 3.88 15.97
CA PHE A 208 -4.83 4.95 15.51
C PHE A 208 -3.94 5.49 16.64
N ARG A 209 -4.42 5.47 17.90
CA ARG A 209 -3.58 5.85 19.06
C ARG A 209 -2.53 4.80 19.35
N ALA A 210 -2.87 3.53 19.21
CA ALA A 210 -1.91 2.44 19.32
C ALA A 210 -0.85 2.52 18.22
N VAL A 211 -1.22 2.86 16.98
CA VAL A 211 -0.26 3.05 15.89
C VAL A 211 0.70 4.19 16.17
N GLU A 212 0.18 5.37 16.52
CA GLU A 212 1.00 6.53 16.87
C GLU A 212 1.98 6.22 18.01
N LEU A 213 1.51 5.53 19.05
CA LEU A 213 2.29 5.32 20.27
C LEU A 213 3.29 4.16 20.15
N TRP A 214 2.90 3.07 19.47
CA TRP A 214 3.63 1.80 19.53
C TRP A 214 4.23 1.35 18.19
N LYS A 215 3.76 1.93 17.08
CA LYS A 215 4.06 1.47 15.71
C LYS A 215 3.93 -0.06 15.54
N PRO A 216 2.80 -0.68 15.90
CA PRO A 216 2.67 -2.13 15.90
C PRO A 216 2.30 -2.69 14.53
N THR A 217 2.53 -3.99 14.34
CA THR A 217 1.88 -4.75 13.26
C THR A 217 0.48 -5.15 13.71
N ILE A 218 -0.55 -4.59 13.08
CA ILE A 218 -1.94 -4.86 13.45
C ILE A 218 -2.40 -6.17 12.81
N LEU A 219 -3.01 -7.06 13.61
CA LEU A 219 -3.55 -8.34 13.16
C LEU A 219 -5.07 -8.36 13.39
N ILE A 220 -5.85 -8.31 12.32
CA ILE A 220 -7.33 -8.32 12.39
C ILE A 220 -7.82 -9.68 11.88
N ASP A 221 -8.39 -10.48 12.78
CA ASP A 221 -9.16 -11.66 12.40
C ASP A 221 -10.64 -11.30 12.19
N GLU A 222 -11.37 -12.14 11.46
CA GLU A 222 -12.78 -11.93 11.10
C GLU A 222 -13.07 -10.56 10.43
N ALA A 223 -12.14 -10.10 9.58
CA ALA A 223 -12.24 -8.82 8.89
C ALA A 223 -13.52 -8.70 8.03
N ASP A 224 -14.05 -9.81 7.50
CA ASP A 224 -15.33 -9.82 6.77
C ASP A 224 -16.53 -9.37 7.63
N THR A 225 -16.45 -9.57 8.94
CA THR A 225 -17.44 -9.09 9.90
C THR A 225 -17.08 -7.70 10.41
N PHE A 226 -15.81 -7.47 10.71
CA PHE A 226 -15.36 -6.24 11.36
C PHE A 226 -15.49 -4.99 10.47
N PHE A 227 -15.44 -5.16 9.15
CA PHE A 227 -15.50 -4.07 8.17
C PHE A 227 -16.89 -3.83 7.57
N ARG A 228 -17.89 -4.68 7.84
CA ARG A 228 -19.18 -4.67 7.12
C ARG A 228 -19.93 -3.33 7.19
N ASP A 229 -19.74 -2.54 8.25
CA ASP A 229 -20.38 -1.23 8.43
C ASP A 229 -19.46 -0.18 9.10
N ASN A 230 -18.14 -0.34 9.00
CA ASN A 230 -17.17 0.51 9.73
C ASN A 230 -16.33 1.40 8.79
N THR A 231 -16.95 2.47 8.27
CA THR A 231 -16.30 3.40 7.31
C THR A 231 -15.07 4.10 7.88
N GLU A 232 -15.06 4.39 9.18
CA GLU A 232 -13.91 4.98 9.87
C GLU A 232 -12.70 4.06 9.80
N LEU A 233 -12.90 2.76 10.05
CA LEU A 233 -11.85 1.76 9.98
C LEU A 233 -11.35 1.57 8.54
N HIS A 234 -12.24 1.52 7.55
CA HIS A 234 -11.84 1.50 6.12
C HIS A 234 -10.92 2.67 5.78
N GLY A 235 -11.30 3.88 6.20
CA GLY A 235 -10.49 5.08 5.99
C GLY A 235 -9.13 5.00 6.68
N MET A 236 -9.10 4.55 7.93
CA MET A 236 -7.86 4.39 8.71
C MET A 236 -6.89 3.38 8.06
N ILE A 237 -7.39 2.22 7.64
CA ILE A 237 -6.58 1.16 7.03
C ILE A 237 -6.01 1.62 5.70
N ASN A 238 -6.82 2.25 4.85
CA ASN A 238 -6.38 2.77 3.55
C ASN A 238 -5.42 3.95 3.68
N ALA A 239 -5.62 4.83 4.66
CA ALA A 239 -4.69 5.91 4.94
C ALA A 239 -3.33 5.37 5.41
N GLY A 240 -3.33 4.33 6.23
CA GLY A 240 -2.12 3.69 6.77
C GLY A 240 -1.28 2.89 5.78
N TYR A 241 -1.60 2.95 4.49
CA TYR A 241 -0.88 2.29 3.39
C TYR A 241 0.39 3.05 2.98
N LEU A 242 0.37 4.38 3.01
CA LEU A 242 1.52 5.24 2.69
C LEU A 242 2.10 5.82 3.98
N ARG A 243 3.42 6.06 3.99
CA ARG A 243 4.18 6.58 5.14
C ARG A 243 3.58 7.84 5.77
N ASP A 244 3.13 8.78 4.95
CA ASP A 244 2.55 10.04 5.40
C ASP A 244 1.05 9.95 5.75
N GLY A 245 0.52 8.73 5.85
CA GLY A 245 -0.87 8.44 6.18
C GLY A 245 -1.24 8.85 7.60
N PHE A 246 -2.21 9.74 7.74
CA PHE A 246 -2.75 10.17 9.03
C PHE A 246 -4.27 10.21 9.07
N VAL A 247 -4.82 10.20 10.28
CA VAL A 247 -6.21 10.54 10.56
C VAL A 247 -6.28 11.79 11.45
N LEU A 248 -7.27 12.66 11.20
CA LEU A 248 -7.55 13.83 12.02
C LEU A 248 -8.63 13.53 13.05
N ARG A 249 -8.37 13.86 14.31
CA ARG A 249 -9.33 13.68 15.41
C ARG A 249 -9.37 14.92 16.28
N SER A 250 -10.54 15.23 16.79
CA SER A 250 -10.77 16.32 17.73
C SER A 250 -10.40 15.84 19.12
N GLU A 251 -9.41 16.47 19.75
CA GLU A 251 -8.93 16.12 21.09
C GLU A 251 -9.22 17.26 22.07
N ALA A 252 -9.58 16.93 23.31
CA ALA A 252 -9.84 17.91 24.33
C ALA A 252 -8.51 18.51 24.85
N VAL A 253 -8.41 19.83 24.82
CA VAL A 253 -7.28 20.60 25.38
C VAL A 253 -7.88 21.67 26.30
N GLY A 254 -7.84 21.39 27.61
CA GLY A 254 -8.58 22.18 28.61
C GLY A 254 -10.09 22.11 28.36
N ASP A 255 -10.72 23.27 28.25
CA ASP A 255 -12.16 23.41 27.95
C ASP A 255 -12.47 23.52 26.45
N SER A 256 -11.46 23.32 25.59
CA SER A 256 -11.57 23.46 24.13
C SER A 256 -11.26 22.16 23.40
N PHE A 257 -11.57 22.12 22.10
CA PHE A 257 -11.22 21.00 21.23
C PHE A 257 -10.28 21.46 20.13
N GLU A 258 -9.16 20.75 19.97
CA GLU A 258 -8.17 21.03 18.94
C GLU A 258 -8.01 19.82 17.99
N PRO A 259 -7.85 20.06 16.68
CA PRO A 259 -7.59 18.97 15.74
C PRO A 259 -6.16 18.43 15.92
N LYS A 260 -6.05 17.13 16.21
CA LYS A 260 -4.79 16.39 16.29
C LYS A 260 -4.68 15.39 15.13
N LYS A 261 -3.51 15.36 14.50
CA LYS A 261 -3.13 14.32 13.53
C LYS A 261 -2.57 13.11 14.27
N PHE A 262 -2.99 11.93 13.87
CA PHE A 262 -2.43 10.65 14.30
C PHE A 262 -1.93 9.91 13.07
N SER A 263 -0.66 9.52 13.05
CA SER A 263 -0.14 8.60 12.06
C SER A 263 -0.86 7.27 12.16
N VAL A 264 -1.21 6.72 11.00
CA VAL A 264 -1.83 5.39 10.89
C VAL A 264 -1.00 4.45 10.02
N PHE A 265 0.20 4.88 9.61
CA PHE A 265 1.14 4.06 8.86
C PHE A 265 1.68 2.92 9.72
N SER A 266 1.40 1.69 9.30
CA SER A 266 1.94 0.48 9.93
C SER A 266 1.63 -0.76 9.09
N ALA A 267 2.39 -1.84 9.31
CA ALA A 267 2.05 -3.13 8.74
C ALA A 267 0.72 -3.66 9.32
N LYS A 268 -0.12 -4.24 8.44
CA LYS A 268 -1.47 -4.71 8.80
C LYS A 268 -1.79 -6.01 8.08
N ALA A 269 -2.26 -7.00 8.82
CA ALA A 269 -2.79 -8.25 8.27
C ALA A 269 -4.29 -8.37 8.56
N LEU A 270 -5.06 -8.70 7.52
CA LEU A 270 -6.51 -8.87 7.57
C LEU A 270 -6.84 -10.32 7.20
N ALA A 271 -7.51 -11.05 8.09
CA ALA A 271 -7.97 -12.40 7.80
C ALA A 271 -9.50 -12.45 7.79
N GLY A 272 -10.08 -13.08 6.76
CA GLY A 272 -11.54 -13.20 6.67
C GLY A 272 -12.02 -14.04 5.50
N ILE A 273 -13.33 -14.24 5.44
CA ILE A 273 -13.99 -15.06 4.42
C ILE A 273 -14.49 -14.18 3.29
N LYS A 274 -14.14 -14.53 2.04
CA LYS A 274 -14.58 -13.82 0.84
C LYS A 274 -14.39 -12.30 0.98
N LEU A 275 -13.18 -11.89 1.39
CA LEU A 275 -12.85 -10.49 1.67
C LEU A 275 -13.10 -9.59 0.48
N GLU A 276 -13.03 -10.10 -0.75
CA GLU A 276 -13.42 -9.40 -1.98
C GLU A 276 -14.89 -8.93 -1.99
N LYS A 277 -15.75 -9.50 -1.16
CA LYS A 277 -17.16 -9.10 -1.01
C LYS A 277 -17.40 -8.11 0.13
N HIS A 278 -16.41 -7.89 0.98
CA HIS A 278 -16.55 -7.15 2.24
C HIS A 278 -15.59 -5.97 2.34
N LEU A 279 -14.47 -6.02 1.62
CA LEU A 279 -13.51 -4.94 1.49
C LEU A 279 -13.66 -4.26 0.12
N PRO A 280 -13.63 -2.93 0.04
CA PRO A 280 -13.61 -2.23 -1.24
C PRO A 280 -12.40 -2.61 -2.10
N ASP A 281 -12.53 -2.54 -3.43
CA ASP A 281 -11.42 -2.76 -4.37
C ASP A 281 -10.21 -1.86 -4.08
N ALA A 282 -10.46 -0.63 -3.61
CA ALA A 282 -9.41 0.27 -3.17
C ALA A 282 -8.58 -0.32 -2.01
N THR A 283 -9.21 -1.05 -1.09
CA THR A 283 -8.51 -1.74 0.01
C THR A 283 -7.83 -3.01 -0.50
N MET A 284 -8.52 -3.81 -1.32
CA MET A 284 -8.00 -5.08 -1.85
C MET A 284 -6.74 -4.87 -2.71
N SER A 285 -6.74 -3.83 -3.54
CA SER A 285 -5.60 -3.50 -4.40
C SER A 285 -4.35 -3.08 -3.64
N ARG A 286 -4.45 -2.63 -2.38
CA ARG A 286 -3.33 -2.24 -1.51
C ARG A 286 -2.66 -3.41 -0.78
N GLY A 287 -2.96 -4.65 -1.16
CA GLY A 287 -2.53 -5.83 -0.42
C GLY A 287 -1.88 -6.92 -1.25
N ILE A 288 -1.11 -7.76 -0.55
CA ILE A 288 -0.67 -9.07 -0.99
C ILE A 288 -1.74 -10.08 -0.55
N ILE A 289 -2.41 -10.70 -1.53
CA ILE A 289 -3.57 -11.56 -1.28
C ILE A 289 -3.16 -13.03 -1.15
N PHE A 290 -3.25 -13.57 0.06
CA PHE A 290 -3.03 -14.98 0.37
C PHE A 290 -4.35 -15.74 0.29
N ASN A 291 -4.54 -16.52 -0.77
CA ASN A 291 -5.74 -17.30 -1.00
C ASN A 291 -5.57 -18.71 -0.43
N LEU A 292 -6.15 -18.93 0.75
CA LEU A 292 -6.12 -20.22 1.42
C LEU A 292 -7.21 -21.16 0.92
N ARG A 293 -6.87 -22.45 0.83
CA ARG A 293 -7.77 -23.53 0.45
C ARG A 293 -7.93 -24.51 1.61
N ARG A 294 -9.00 -25.30 1.56
CA ARG A 294 -9.21 -26.36 2.54
C ARG A 294 -8.12 -27.41 2.36
N LYS A 295 -7.40 -27.67 3.45
CA LYS A 295 -6.39 -28.71 3.54
C LYS A 295 -6.99 -30.08 3.17
N LEU A 296 -6.33 -30.82 2.29
CA LEU A 296 -6.70 -32.18 1.91
C LEU A 296 -6.35 -33.18 3.04
N SER A 297 -7.02 -34.34 3.05
CA SER A 297 -6.78 -35.38 4.06
C SER A 297 -5.36 -35.96 4.01
N GLY A 298 -4.69 -35.92 2.85
CA GLY A 298 -3.30 -36.39 2.68
C GLY A 298 -2.24 -35.34 2.96
N GLU A 299 -2.60 -34.05 2.99
CA GLU A 299 -1.68 -33.00 3.38
C GLU A 299 -1.49 -33.07 4.89
N ASN A 300 -0.26 -32.97 5.38
CA ASN A 300 0.03 -32.99 6.81
C ASN A 300 0.87 -31.77 7.16
N VAL A 301 0.44 -31.07 8.20
CA VAL A 301 1.13 -29.91 8.77
C VAL A 301 1.20 -30.12 10.26
N SER A 302 2.25 -29.60 10.88
CA SER A 302 2.41 -29.62 12.33
C SER A 302 1.29 -28.82 12.99
N ARG A 303 0.91 -29.23 14.20
CA ARG A 303 -0.05 -28.48 15.00
C ARG A 303 0.69 -27.34 15.70
N LEU A 304 0.20 -26.10 15.52
CA LEU A 304 0.82 -24.91 16.11
C LEU A 304 1.00 -24.99 17.64
N ARG A 305 0.08 -25.67 18.35
CA ARG A 305 0.18 -25.92 19.79
C ARG A 305 1.35 -26.81 20.21
N HIS A 306 1.97 -27.52 19.26
CA HIS A 306 3.15 -28.36 19.50
C HIS A 306 4.40 -27.74 18.88
N ALA A 307 4.36 -26.46 18.49
CA ALA A 307 5.55 -25.76 18.01
C ALA A 307 6.62 -25.78 19.09
N GLU A 308 7.88 -25.94 18.67
CA GLU A 308 9.01 -25.99 19.60
C GLU A 308 9.11 -24.69 20.41
N PRO A 309 9.37 -24.78 21.73
CA PRO A 309 9.61 -23.59 22.54
C PRO A 309 10.73 -22.74 21.94
N GLY A 310 10.48 -21.44 21.80
CA GLY A 310 11.47 -20.50 21.27
C GLY A 310 11.60 -20.43 19.75
N LEU A 311 10.93 -21.30 18.96
CA LEU A 311 10.99 -21.26 17.48
C LEU A 311 10.74 -19.84 16.92
N PHE A 312 9.61 -19.25 17.30
CA PHE A 312 9.22 -17.92 16.82
C PHE A 312 10.11 -16.81 17.39
N VAL A 313 10.56 -16.95 18.64
CA VAL A 313 11.46 -15.97 19.29
C VAL A 313 12.82 -15.96 18.60
N GLY A 314 13.35 -17.13 18.24
CA GLY A 314 14.60 -17.25 17.50
C GLY A 314 14.52 -16.61 16.11
N ILE A 315 13.42 -16.83 15.39
CA ILE A 315 13.17 -16.17 14.09
C ILE A 315 13.05 -14.66 14.27
N ALA A 316 12.26 -14.19 15.23
CA ALA A 316 12.10 -12.77 15.51
C ALA A 316 13.44 -12.11 15.87
N SER A 317 14.25 -12.72 16.73
CA SER A 317 15.60 -12.24 17.09
C SER A 317 16.51 -12.09 15.86
N LYS A 318 16.48 -13.05 14.93
CA LYS A 318 17.22 -12.96 13.66
C LYS A 318 16.65 -11.89 12.73
N LEU A 319 15.33 -11.70 12.66
CA LEU A 319 14.68 -10.65 11.86
C LEU A 319 15.01 -9.24 12.40
N ILE A 320 15.08 -9.07 13.72
CA ILE A 320 15.54 -7.82 14.35
C ILE A 320 16.97 -7.53 13.91
N ARG A 321 17.86 -8.54 13.98
CA ARG A 321 19.25 -8.37 13.54
C ARG A 321 19.35 -8.04 12.06
N PHE A 322 18.60 -8.74 11.22
CA PHE A 322 18.53 -8.49 9.78
C PHE A 322 18.08 -7.05 9.49
N ALA A 323 17.03 -6.56 10.16
CA ALA A 323 16.60 -5.18 9.99
C ALA A 323 17.64 -4.16 10.46
N GLY A 324 18.30 -4.41 11.60
CA GLY A 324 19.37 -3.55 12.11
C GLY A 324 20.53 -3.39 11.12
N ASP A 325 20.99 -4.50 10.54
CA ASP A 325 22.14 -4.50 9.63
C ASP A 325 21.80 -3.93 8.22
N TYR A 326 20.57 -4.14 7.73
CA TYR A 326 20.23 -3.89 6.31
C TYR A 326 19.27 -2.72 6.07
N SER A 327 18.75 -2.05 7.11
CA SER A 327 17.77 -0.95 6.96
C SER A 327 18.21 0.16 6.00
N LYS A 328 19.50 0.53 6.02
CA LYS A 328 20.04 1.54 5.11
C LYS A 328 20.04 1.05 3.65
N GLN A 329 20.39 -0.21 3.43
CA GLN A 329 20.39 -0.81 2.09
C GLN A 329 18.96 -0.89 1.54
N VAL A 330 17.99 -1.35 2.34
CA VAL A 330 16.57 -1.40 1.94
C VAL A 330 16.03 0.00 1.61
N ARG A 331 16.33 1.03 2.42
CA ARG A 331 15.92 2.42 2.15
C ARG A 331 16.45 2.95 0.80
N GLN A 332 17.68 2.58 0.47
CA GLN A 332 18.39 3.06 -0.73
C GLN A 332 18.11 2.19 -1.96
N ALA A 333 17.58 0.99 -1.78
CA ALA A 333 17.28 0.07 -2.86
C ALA A 333 16.29 0.69 -3.85
N ARG A 334 16.51 0.42 -5.13
CA ARG A 334 15.62 0.77 -6.24
C ARG A 334 15.43 -0.49 -7.07
N PRO A 335 14.59 -1.43 -6.59
CA PRO A 335 14.41 -2.71 -7.27
C PRO A 335 13.80 -2.49 -8.66
N VAL A 336 14.10 -3.40 -9.59
CA VAL A 336 13.43 -3.42 -10.90
C VAL A 336 12.03 -3.99 -10.69
N LEU A 337 11.03 -3.18 -10.98
CA LEU A 337 9.63 -3.56 -10.91
C LEU A 337 9.18 -4.08 -12.29
N PRO A 338 8.54 -5.25 -12.40
CA PRO A 338 8.09 -5.75 -13.69
C PRO A 338 6.95 -4.91 -14.28
N ASP A 339 7.08 -4.53 -15.55
CA ASP A 339 6.07 -3.74 -16.28
C ASP A 339 4.70 -4.46 -16.41
N ALA A 340 4.68 -5.78 -16.22
CA ALA A 340 3.44 -6.56 -16.23
C ALA A 340 2.58 -6.34 -14.96
N LEU A 341 3.15 -5.78 -13.90
CA LEU A 341 2.42 -5.40 -12.70
C LEU A 341 1.76 -4.04 -12.92
N SER A 342 0.53 -3.87 -12.45
CA SER A 342 -0.10 -2.55 -12.36
C SER A 342 0.65 -1.64 -11.39
N ASP A 343 0.49 -0.31 -11.50
CA ASP A 343 1.13 0.67 -10.61
C ASP A 343 0.96 0.33 -9.13
N ARG A 344 -0.24 -0.14 -8.75
CA ARG A 344 -0.53 -0.52 -7.36
C ARG A 344 0.19 -1.79 -6.93
N GLU A 345 0.30 -2.77 -7.83
CA GLU A 345 1.05 -3.99 -7.53
C GLU A 345 2.53 -3.69 -7.45
N GLN A 346 3.05 -2.80 -8.31
CA GLN A 346 4.42 -2.30 -8.22
C GLN A 346 4.68 -1.64 -6.86
N ASP A 347 3.79 -0.74 -6.41
CA ASP A 347 3.86 -0.13 -5.06
C ASP A 347 3.88 -1.19 -3.94
N ASN A 348 3.04 -2.22 -4.03
CA ASN A 348 2.97 -3.29 -3.04
C ASN A 348 4.23 -4.15 -2.99
N TRP A 349 4.88 -4.36 -4.14
CA TRP A 349 6.04 -5.22 -4.29
C TRP A 349 7.38 -4.49 -4.14
N ASP A 350 7.41 -3.16 -4.21
CA ASP A 350 8.64 -2.35 -4.09
C ASP A 350 9.44 -2.67 -2.82
N GLY A 351 8.83 -2.50 -1.64
CA GLY A 351 9.49 -2.80 -0.37
C GLY A 351 9.86 -4.28 -0.22
N LEU A 352 9.07 -5.20 -0.78
CA LEU A 352 9.33 -6.64 -0.71
C LEU A 352 10.52 -7.04 -1.61
N LEU A 353 10.62 -6.45 -2.80
CA LEU A 353 11.74 -6.67 -3.72
C LEU A 353 13.02 -5.98 -3.24
N ALA A 354 12.91 -4.83 -2.58
CA ALA A 354 14.02 -4.18 -1.89
C ALA A 354 14.62 -5.12 -0.81
N ILE A 355 13.78 -5.74 0.03
CA ILE A 355 14.23 -6.73 1.02
C ILE A 355 14.83 -7.97 0.34
N ALA A 356 14.20 -8.47 -0.72
CA ALA A 356 14.72 -9.61 -1.48
C ALA A 356 16.11 -9.33 -2.08
N SER A 357 16.40 -8.08 -2.45
CA SER A 357 17.72 -7.69 -2.99
C SER A 357 18.86 -7.86 -1.98
N CYS A 358 18.58 -7.70 -0.68
CA CYS A 358 19.54 -7.97 0.39
C CYS A 358 19.85 -9.47 0.53
N ALA A 359 18.96 -10.34 0.06
CA ALA A 359 19.12 -11.80 0.05
C ALA A 359 19.72 -12.35 -1.27
N GLY A 360 20.17 -11.46 -2.17
CA GLY A 360 20.87 -11.83 -3.39
C GLY A 360 19.95 -12.15 -4.58
N SER A 361 20.57 -12.42 -5.73
CA SER A 361 19.87 -12.52 -7.02
C SER A 361 18.85 -13.66 -7.10
N GLU A 362 19.08 -14.75 -6.37
CA GLU A 362 18.13 -15.87 -6.31
C GLU A 362 16.81 -15.44 -5.67
N TRP A 363 16.89 -14.71 -4.54
CA TRP A 363 15.71 -14.20 -3.85
C TRP A 363 14.98 -13.14 -4.66
N VAL A 364 15.70 -12.26 -5.36
CA VAL A 364 15.09 -11.32 -6.31
C VAL A 364 14.31 -12.09 -7.39
N THR A 365 14.91 -13.12 -7.98
CA THR A 365 14.26 -13.93 -9.03
C THR A 365 12.99 -14.62 -8.50
N LYS A 366 13.07 -15.24 -7.32
CA LYS A 366 11.92 -15.87 -6.63
C LYS A 366 10.81 -14.86 -6.33
N ALA A 367 11.17 -13.69 -5.80
CA ALA A 367 10.23 -12.64 -5.44
C ALA A 367 9.55 -12.04 -6.68
N THR A 368 10.31 -11.76 -7.75
CA THR A 368 9.76 -11.27 -9.03
C THR A 368 8.81 -12.28 -9.66
N ALA A 369 9.18 -13.56 -9.72
CA ALA A 369 8.29 -14.60 -10.23
C ALA A 369 7.01 -14.76 -9.38
N THR A 370 7.15 -14.62 -8.06
CA THR A 370 6.02 -14.62 -7.13
C THR A 370 5.09 -13.44 -7.39
N ALA A 371 5.62 -12.24 -7.56
CA ALA A 371 4.82 -11.04 -7.87
C ALA A 371 3.97 -11.21 -9.13
N LEU A 372 4.59 -11.72 -10.21
CA LEU A 372 3.90 -12.01 -11.46
C LEU A 372 2.80 -13.07 -11.30
N THR A 373 3.07 -14.11 -10.50
CA THR A 373 2.08 -15.17 -10.20
C THR A 373 0.86 -14.60 -9.46
N PHE A 374 1.08 -13.71 -8.48
CA PHE A 374 0.02 -13.06 -7.73
C PHE A 374 -0.84 -12.13 -8.60
N SER A 375 -0.21 -11.41 -9.53
CA SER A 375 -0.92 -10.56 -10.48
C SER A 375 -1.77 -11.37 -11.46
N ALA A 376 -1.19 -12.44 -12.04
CA ALA A 376 -1.92 -13.34 -12.93
C ALA A 376 -3.14 -13.99 -12.26
N GLY A 377 -2.99 -14.48 -11.02
CA GLY A 377 -4.10 -15.06 -10.25
C GLY A 377 -5.20 -14.07 -9.86
N SER A 378 -4.91 -12.77 -9.82
CA SER A 378 -5.89 -11.71 -9.56
C SER A 378 -6.72 -11.39 -10.82
N SER A 379 -6.12 -11.51 -12.01
CA SER A 379 -6.79 -11.26 -13.29
C SER A 379 -7.89 -12.27 -13.65
N GLU A 380 -7.80 -13.52 -13.17
CA GLU A 380 -8.80 -14.56 -13.48
C GLU A 380 -10.03 -14.56 -12.56
N LYS A 381 -10.02 -13.86 -11.42
CA LYS A 381 -11.08 -13.95 -10.40
C LYS A 381 -11.61 -12.63 -9.84
N ALA A 382 -10.94 -11.51 -10.10
CA ALA A 382 -11.32 -10.20 -9.56
C ALA A 382 -11.62 -9.20 -10.68
N THR A 383 -12.28 -9.64 -11.75
CA THR A 383 -12.91 -8.70 -12.68
C THR A 383 -14.02 -8.00 -11.90
N SER A 384 -13.89 -6.68 -11.68
CA SER A 384 -14.97 -5.90 -11.08
C SER A 384 -16.26 -6.15 -11.87
N THR A 385 -17.43 -6.13 -11.23
CA THR A 385 -18.72 -6.32 -11.94
C THR A 385 -18.87 -5.37 -13.14
N GLY A 386 -18.25 -4.18 -13.08
CA GLY A 386 -18.19 -3.26 -14.21
C GLY A 386 -17.29 -3.75 -15.36
N ASN A 387 -16.12 -4.32 -15.06
CA ASN A 387 -15.24 -4.91 -16.07
C ASN A 387 -15.82 -6.20 -16.66
N GLU A 388 -16.52 -7.00 -15.86
CA GLU A 388 -17.23 -8.21 -16.31
C GLU A 388 -18.34 -7.80 -17.28
N LEU A 389 -19.12 -6.76 -16.94
CA LEU A 389 -20.09 -6.17 -17.84
C LEU A 389 -19.43 -5.66 -19.14
N LEU A 390 -18.29 -4.98 -19.07
CA LEU A 390 -17.58 -4.52 -20.28
C LEU A 390 -17.12 -5.71 -21.16
N SER A 391 -16.58 -6.77 -20.55
CA SER A 391 -16.16 -8.00 -21.25
C SER A 391 -17.32 -8.68 -21.96
N ASP A 392 -18.47 -8.81 -21.29
CA ASP A 392 -19.64 -9.45 -21.87
C ASP A 392 -20.26 -8.56 -22.97
N ILE A 393 -20.29 -7.24 -22.78
CA ILE A 393 -20.71 -6.30 -23.83
C ILE A 393 -19.77 -6.41 -25.06
N GLN A 394 -18.46 -6.53 -24.85
CA GLN A 394 -17.50 -6.75 -25.94
C GLN A 394 -17.84 -8.03 -26.71
N SER A 395 -18.03 -9.14 -26.00
CA SER A 395 -18.38 -10.44 -26.58
C SER A 395 -19.71 -10.39 -27.35
N ILE A 396 -20.68 -9.60 -26.88
CA ILE A 396 -21.95 -9.37 -27.58
C ILE A 396 -21.75 -8.60 -28.88
N PHE A 397 -20.91 -7.56 -28.89
CA PHE A 397 -20.59 -6.83 -30.13
C PHE A 397 -19.84 -7.72 -31.14
N GLU A 398 -18.92 -8.58 -30.67
CA GLU A 398 -18.18 -9.53 -31.50
C GLU A 398 -19.10 -10.59 -32.12
N SER A 399 -19.93 -11.22 -31.28
CA SER A 399 -20.85 -12.29 -31.70
C SER A 399 -21.93 -11.79 -32.65
N LYS A 400 -22.53 -10.63 -32.36
CA LYS A 400 -23.57 -10.02 -33.22
C LYS A 400 -22.99 -9.30 -34.44
N ARG A 401 -21.67 -9.08 -34.51
CA ARG A 401 -20.96 -8.34 -35.57
C ARG A 401 -21.65 -7.02 -35.94
N THR A 402 -22.01 -6.24 -34.94
CA THR A 402 -22.70 -4.95 -35.11
C THR A 402 -21.87 -3.81 -34.52
N ASN A 403 -22.07 -2.59 -35.02
CA ASN A 403 -21.50 -1.37 -34.44
C ASN A 403 -22.49 -0.62 -33.55
N LYS A 404 -23.75 -1.06 -33.51
CA LYS A 404 -24.83 -0.45 -32.72
C LYS A 404 -25.72 -1.53 -32.11
N ILE A 405 -26.12 -1.35 -30.86
CA ILE A 405 -27.06 -2.24 -30.19
C ILE A 405 -28.05 -1.46 -29.33
N SER A 406 -29.34 -1.82 -29.38
CA SER A 406 -30.34 -1.17 -28.53
C SER A 406 -30.15 -1.60 -27.07
N THR A 407 -30.56 -0.76 -26.11
CA THR A 407 -30.46 -1.14 -24.69
C THR A 407 -31.29 -2.39 -24.39
N ALA A 408 -32.41 -2.59 -25.09
CA ALA A 408 -33.23 -3.79 -24.95
C ALA A 408 -32.51 -5.04 -25.48
N ASP A 409 -31.94 -4.97 -26.68
CA ASP A 409 -31.24 -6.11 -27.30
C ASP A 409 -29.91 -6.44 -26.61
N LEU A 410 -29.30 -5.44 -25.98
CA LEU A 410 -28.10 -5.63 -25.16
C LEU A 410 -28.45 -6.40 -23.89
N ILE A 411 -29.50 -5.98 -23.17
CA ILE A 411 -29.93 -6.67 -21.95
C ILE A 411 -30.39 -8.09 -22.27
N GLN A 412 -31.12 -8.28 -23.37
CA GLN A 412 -31.52 -9.60 -23.82
C GLN A 412 -30.29 -10.48 -24.03
N ALA A 413 -29.31 -10.01 -24.81
CA ALA A 413 -28.08 -10.77 -25.06
C ALA A 413 -27.25 -11.05 -23.81
N LEU A 414 -27.20 -10.10 -22.86
CA LEU A 414 -26.56 -10.31 -21.56
C LEU A 414 -27.26 -11.40 -20.73
N CYS A 415 -28.59 -11.52 -20.86
CA CYS A 415 -29.38 -12.50 -20.11
C CYS A 415 -29.58 -13.83 -20.84
N ASP A 416 -29.22 -13.91 -22.12
CA ASP A 416 -29.26 -15.15 -22.93
C ASP A 416 -28.14 -16.12 -22.50
N ASP A 417 -27.09 -15.61 -21.87
CA ASP A 417 -26.04 -16.42 -21.24
C ASP A 417 -26.48 -16.82 -19.81
N GLU A 418 -26.78 -18.11 -19.62
CA GLU A 418 -27.20 -18.67 -18.33
C GLU A 418 -26.05 -18.75 -17.30
N GLU A 419 -24.79 -18.74 -17.74
CA GLU A 419 -23.61 -18.75 -16.86
C GLU A 419 -23.27 -17.35 -16.35
N ALA A 420 -23.61 -16.31 -17.12
CA ALA A 420 -23.38 -14.92 -16.76
C ALA A 420 -24.32 -14.42 -15.64
N PRO A 421 -23.89 -13.49 -14.76
CA PRO A 421 -24.66 -13.08 -13.60
C PRO A 421 -25.90 -12.22 -13.94
N TRP A 422 -26.06 -11.80 -15.19
CA TRP A 422 -27.02 -10.77 -15.59
C TRP A 422 -28.49 -11.19 -15.49
N LEU A 423 -28.79 -12.48 -15.67
CA LEU A 423 -30.14 -13.02 -15.55
C LEU A 423 -30.69 -12.94 -14.12
N THR A 424 -29.83 -12.98 -13.10
CA THR A 424 -30.20 -12.99 -11.68
C THR A 424 -29.66 -11.80 -10.88
N TYR A 425 -29.03 -10.84 -11.57
CA TYR A 425 -28.31 -9.71 -11.02
C TYR A 425 -29.06 -8.89 -9.95
N ASN A 426 -30.36 -8.67 -10.13
CA ASN A 426 -31.18 -7.85 -9.25
C ASN A 426 -32.00 -8.70 -8.28
N ARG A 427 -31.36 -9.24 -7.23
CA ARG A 427 -32.01 -10.09 -6.21
C ARG A 427 -32.77 -11.27 -6.85
N GLY A 428 -32.14 -11.94 -7.82
CA GLY A 428 -32.74 -13.06 -8.56
C GLY A 428 -33.56 -12.64 -9.78
N LYS A 429 -33.48 -11.36 -10.20
CA LYS A 429 -34.14 -10.86 -11.43
C LYS A 429 -33.11 -10.35 -12.45
N PRO A 430 -33.48 -10.28 -13.75
CA PRO A 430 -32.60 -9.76 -14.79
C PRO A 430 -32.14 -8.33 -14.53
N ILE A 431 -30.94 -8.00 -15.03
CA ILE A 431 -30.42 -6.64 -15.03
C ILE A 431 -31.34 -5.69 -15.81
N VAL A 432 -31.55 -4.48 -15.29
CA VAL A 432 -32.46 -3.50 -15.90
C VAL A 432 -31.70 -2.31 -16.52
N PRO A 433 -32.29 -1.54 -17.47
CA PRO A 433 -31.61 -0.44 -18.16
C PRO A 433 -30.93 0.58 -17.23
N ARG A 434 -31.56 0.91 -16.10
CA ARG A 434 -31.01 1.84 -15.11
C ARG A 434 -29.73 1.31 -14.45
N GLN A 435 -29.62 -0.01 -14.26
CA GLN A 435 -28.45 -0.65 -13.67
C GLN A 435 -27.30 -0.72 -14.67
N VAL A 436 -27.59 -1.06 -15.93
CA VAL A 436 -26.60 -0.99 -17.03
C VAL A 436 -26.03 0.43 -17.14
N LYS A 437 -26.91 1.46 -17.18
CA LYS A 437 -26.44 2.86 -17.20
C LYS A 437 -25.54 3.16 -15.99
N LYS A 438 -25.95 2.80 -14.78
CA LYS A 438 -25.18 3.08 -13.56
C LYS A 438 -23.81 2.41 -13.55
N GLN A 439 -23.70 1.21 -14.10
CA GLN A 439 -22.41 0.50 -14.21
C GLN A 439 -21.51 1.09 -15.31
N LEU A 440 -22.09 1.68 -16.35
CA LEU A 440 -21.36 2.27 -17.47
C LEU A 440 -20.99 3.76 -17.26
N GLU A 441 -21.64 4.44 -16.33
CA GLU A 441 -21.42 5.86 -15.99
C GLU A 441 -19.96 6.19 -15.58
N PRO A 442 -19.25 5.37 -14.77
CA PRO A 442 -17.84 5.63 -14.44
C PRO A 442 -16.90 5.63 -15.66
N TYR A 443 -17.26 4.89 -16.71
CA TYR A 443 -16.51 4.84 -17.98
C TYR A 443 -16.94 5.95 -18.95
N GLN A 444 -17.82 6.86 -18.52
CA GLN A 444 -18.39 7.93 -19.34
C GLN A 444 -19.20 7.41 -20.54
N ILE A 445 -19.76 6.20 -20.41
CA ILE A 445 -20.57 5.57 -21.45
C ILE A 445 -22.06 5.76 -21.13
N GLU A 446 -22.75 6.49 -22.00
CA GLU A 446 -24.18 6.74 -21.86
C GLU A 446 -25.00 6.26 -23.08
N PRO A 447 -26.22 5.74 -22.85
CA PRO A 447 -27.11 5.35 -23.94
C PRO A 447 -27.60 6.58 -24.71
N LYS A 448 -27.43 6.57 -26.04
CA LYS A 448 -27.89 7.63 -26.95
C LYS A 448 -29.18 7.22 -27.66
N LEU A 449 -30.00 8.20 -28.04
CA LEU A 449 -31.14 7.96 -28.92
C LEU A 449 -30.62 7.78 -30.35
N MET A 450 -30.87 6.63 -30.96
CA MET A 450 -30.38 6.29 -32.29
C MET A 450 -31.40 5.45 -33.07
N ARG A 451 -31.26 5.46 -34.40
CA ARG A 451 -32.02 4.58 -35.29
C ARG A 451 -31.14 3.38 -35.65
N PHE A 452 -31.65 2.18 -35.41
CA PHE A 452 -30.95 0.92 -35.71
C PHE A 452 -31.24 0.45 -37.14
N ASN A 453 -32.47 0.63 -37.63
CA ASN A 453 -32.84 0.44 -39.02
C ASN A 453 -33.58 1.66 -39.58
N SER A 454 -33.59 1.78 -40.92
CA SER A 454 -34.27 2.87 -41.63
C SER A 454 -35.77 2.98 -41.35
N TYR A 455 -36.40 1.87 -40.95
CA TYR A 455 -37.85 1.77 -40.73
C TYR A 455 -38.26 1.77 -39.25
N ASP A 456 -37.30 1.75 -38.33
CA ASP A 456 -37.60 1.65 -36.90
C ASP A 456 -37.74 3.02 -36.24
N ASN A 457 -38.56 3.06 -35.19
CA ASN A 457 -38.62 4.20 -34.28
C ASN A 457 -37.28 4.37 -33.56
N PRO A 458 -36.82 5.61 -33.32
CA PRO A 458 -35.60 5.86 -32.56
C PRO A 458 -35.68 5.21 -31.17
N ALA A 459 -34.68 4.42 -30.83
CA ALA A 459 -34.58 3.75 -29.53
C ALA A 459 -33.27 4.13 -28.84
N ARG A 460 -33.22 4.00 -27.52
CA ARG A 460 -31.96 4.18 -26.78
C ARG A 460 -31.07 2.98 -26.95
N GLY A 461 -29.78 3.22 -27.11
CA GLY A 461 -28.77 2.17 -27.13
C GLY A 461 -27.37 2.73 -27.22
N PHE A 462 -26.48 1.90 -27.74
CA PHE A 462 -25.05 2.04 -27.59
C PHE A 462 -24.36 1.87 -28.93
N GLU A 463 -23.37 2.71 -29.20
CA GLU A 463 -22.45 2.55 -30.33
C GLU A 463 -21.13 1.97 -29.84
N LEU A 464 -20.53 1.07 -30.64
CA LEU A 464 -19.28 0.40 -30.31
C LEU A 464 -18.13 1.38 -30.01
N SER A 465 -18.10 2.51 -30.71
CA SER A 465 -17.13 3.59 -30.52
C SER A 465 -17.14 4.20 -29.12
N GLN A 466 -18.26 4.11 -28.39
CA GLN A 466 -18.34 4.56 -27.00
C GLN A 466 -17.53 3.66 -26.06
N PHE A 467 -17.34 2.39 -26.43
CA PHE A 467 -16.68 1.39 -25.59
C PHE A 467 -15.21 1.23 -25.93
N THR A 468 -14.74 1.74 -27.07
CA THR A 468 -13.35 1.49 -27.54
C THR A 468 -12.29 1.89 -26.51
N ASP A 469 -12.41 3.07 -25.90
CA ASP A 469 -11.47 3.53 -24.87
C ASP A 469 -11.54 2.64 -23.61
N ALA A 470 -12.76 2.32 -23.16
CA ALA A 470 -12.96 1.46 -21.99
C ALA A 470 -12.45 0.03 -22.22
N PHE A 471 -12.73 -0.58 -23.37
CA PHE A 471 -12.21 -1.90 -23.74
C PHE A 471 -10.69 -1.90 -23.76
N THR A 472 -10.07 -0.88 -24.35
CA THR A 472 -8.60 -0.76 -24.44
C THR A 472 -7.94 -0.61 -23.07
N ARG A 473 -8.58 0.10 -22.14
CA ARG A 473 -8.01 0.39 -20.82
C ARG A 473 -8.27 -0.68 -19.78
N TYR A 474 -9.42 -1.33 -19.82
CA TYR A 474 -9.92 -2.16 -18.71
C TYR A 474 -10.02 -3.65 -19.05
N LEU A 475 -9.90 -4.04 -20.32
CA LEU A 475 -9.97 -5.44 -20.74
C LEU A 475 -8.62 -5.93 -21.27
N ALA A 476 -8.25 -7.16 -20.91
CA ALA A 476 -6.98 -7.77 -21.32
C ALA A 476 -6.89 -8.09 -22.82
N ASN A 477 -8.03 -8.16 -23.53
CA ASN A 477 -8.10 -8.45 -24.95
C ASN A 477 -9.05 -7.48 -25.68
N PRO A 478 -8.62 -6.24 -25.95
CA PRO A 478 -9.47 -5.24 -26.60
C PRO A 478 -9.75 -5.58 -28.08
N LEU A 479 -10.88 -5.08 -28.60
CA LEU A 479 -11.32 -5.33 -29.97
C LEU A 479 -10.29 -4.91 -31.02
N ASN A 480 -9.76 -5.89 -31.76
CA ASN A 480 -9.01 -5.67 -32.99
C ASN A 480 -9.93 -5.78 -34.22
N TYR A 481 -10.76 -4.77 -34.47
CA TYR A 481 -11.38 -4.57 -35.79
C TYR A 481 -10.90 -3.26 -36.42
N PRO A 482 -10.38 -3.26 -37.66
CA PRO A 482 -10.19 -2.02 -38.39
C PRO A 482 -11.56 -1.41 -38.68
N LEU A 483 -11.80 -0.20 -38.14
CA LEU A 483 -12.98 0.59 -38.45
C LEU A 483 -12.98 0.92 -39.95
N HIS A 484 -13.80 0.21 -40.74
CA HIS A 484 -14.13 0.67 -42.09
C HIS A 484 -14.97 1.93 -41.97
N VAL A 485 -14.31 3.08 -42.15
CA VAL A 485 -14.95 4.37 -42.41
C VAL A 485 -15.68 4.25 -43.74
N THR A 486 -16.99 4.06 -43.71
CA THR A 486 -17.82 4.21 -44.91
C THR A 486 -17.95 5.69 -45.22
N ASN A 487 -17.07 6.17 -46.11
CA ASN A 487 -17.25 7.48 -46.73
C ASN A 487 -18.60 7.50 -47.45
N GLY A 488 -19.46 8.45 -47.05
CA GLY A 488 -20.78 8.62 -47.60
C GLY A 488 -20.77 8.77 -49.12
N LEU A 489 -21.69 8.04 -49.77
CA LEU A 489 -22.00 8.19 -51.19
C LEU A 489 -22.34 9.65 -51.50
N LYS A 490 -21.48 10.32 -52.28
CA LYS A 490 -21.87 11.53 -53.01
C LYS A 490 -22.61 11.12 -54.27
N THR A 491 -23.78 11.71 -54.45
CA THR A 491 -24.65 11.58 -55.61
C THR A 491 -23.94 12.04 -56.88
N SER A 492 -24.08 11.25 -57.94
CA SER A 492 -23.63 11.56 -59.28
C SER A 492 -24.47 12.68 -59.89
N ASN A 493 -23.82 13.76 -60.34
CA ASN A 493 -24.29 14.52 -61.49
C ASN A 493 -23.23 14.37 -62.57
N GLY A 494 -23.63 13.73 -63.67
CA GLY A 494 -22.76 13.43 -64.79
C GLY A 494 -22.42 14.67 -65.63
N ALA A 495 -21.32 14.58 -66.35
CA ALA A 495 -21.27 14.71 -67.81
C ALA A 495 -19.80 14.73 -68.28
N ALA A 496 -19.60 14.10 -69.44
CA ALA A 496 -18.53 14.33 -70.40
C ALA A 496 -17.08 13.95 -70.01
N LEU A 497 -16.70 12.76 -70.50
CA LEU A 497 -15.34 12.42 -70.89
C LEU A 497 -14.90 13.34 -72.05
N ALA A 498 -13.81 14.08 -71.89
CA ALA A 498 -13.02 14.58 -73.01
C ALA A 498 -11.52 14.52 -72.65
N VAL A 499 -10.77 14.04 -73.63
CA VAL A 499 -9.39 13.56 -73.58
C VAL A 499 -8.40 14.71 -73.83
N THR A 500 -7.12 14.46 -73.50
CA THR A 500 -5.90 15.26 -73.77
C THR A 500 -5.68 16.43 -72.80
N GLY A 501 -4.50 16.76 -72.30
CA GLY A 501 -3.12 16.29 -72.50
C GLY A 501 -2.18 17.39 -72.01
N SER A 502 -0.96 17.01 -71.63
CA SER A 502 0.26 17.84 -71.68
C SER A 502 0.55 18.93 -70.63
N VAL A 503 1.60 18.66 -69.84
CA VAL A 503 2.87 19.44 -69.63
C VAL A 503 2.83 20.91 -69.14
N ALA A 504 3.87 21.20 -68.33
CA ALA A 504 4.51 22.49 -68.00
C ALA A 504 4.04 23.15 -66.69
N ARG A 505 4.85 23.12 -65.62
CA ARG A 505 6.05 23.94 -65.30
C ARG A 505 5.70 25.29 -64.69
N ASN A 506 6.28 25.49 -63.51
CA ASN A 506 6.90 26.70 -62.96
C ASN A 506 6.17 28.02 -63.09
N THR A 507 5.92 28.66 -61.95
CA THR A 507 6.62 29.85 -61.42
C THR A 507 5.95 30.19 -60.07
N SER A 508 6.69 30.29 -58.96
CA SER A 508 7.34 31.52 -58.48
C SER A 508 6.29 32.63 -58.21
N ASP A 509 6.28 33.39 -57.12
CA ASP A 509 7.36 33.86 -56.27
C ASP A 509 6.74 34.51 -55.02
N ASN A 510 7.46 34.35 -53.91
CA ASN A 510 7.87 35.38 -52.95
C ASN A 510 6.91 36.40 -52.29
N LEU A 511 7.07 36.43 -50.94
CA LEU A 511 7.32 37.59 -50.05
C LEU A 511 6.25 38.72 -50.03
N SER A 512 5.86 39.33 -48.90
CA SER A 512 6.48 39.46 -47.57
C SER A 512 5.69 40.46 -46.70
N VAL A 513 6.04 40.51 -45.40
CA VAL A 513 5.86 41.60 -44.41
C VAL A 513 4.42 42.02 -44.09
N THR A 514 3.99 42.41 -42.88
CA THR A 514 4.64 43.13 -41.77
C THR A 514 3.77 42.97 -40.50
N ASP A 515 4.47 42.86 -39.38
CA ASP A 515 4.30 43.55 -38.09
C ASP A 515 2.96 43.75 -37.35
N SER A 516 3.14 43.59 -36.04
CA SER A 516 2.50 44.25 -34.90
C SER A 516 1.12 43.74 -34.47
N VAL A 517 1.02 43.32 -33.19
CA VAL A 517 0.15 43.97 -32.19
C VAL A 517 0.69 43.66 -30.78
N ALA A 518 0.90 44.73 -30.03
CA ALA A 518 1.19 44.76 -28.61
C ALA A 518 -0.11 44.74 -27.77
N ARG A 519 0.08 44.40 -26.49
CA ARG A 519 -0.88 44.44 -25.37
C ARG A 519 -1.71 45.74 -25.31
N ASN A 520 -2.98 45.64 -24.90
CA ASN A 520 -3.47 46.32 -23.69
C ASN A 520 -4.91 45.92 -23.28
N THR A 521 -5.07 45.96 -21.96
CA THR A 521 -6.25 45.93 -21.08
C THR A 521 -7.30 47.02 -21.36
N SER A 522 -8.58 46.74 -21.04
CA SER A 522 -9.43 47.59 -20.17
C SER A 522 -10.86 47.06 -19.98
N ASP A 523 -11.37 47.27 -18.77
CA ASP A 523 -12.69 46.99 -18.18
C ASP A 523 -13.91 47.71 -18.80
N ASN A 524 -15.10 47.13 -18.60
CA ASN A 524 -16.32 47.73 -18.00
C ASN A 524 -17.52 46.75 -18.16
N LEU A 525 -18.09 46.17 -17.10
CA LEU A 525 -19.15 46.67 -16.18
C LEU A 525 -20.54 46.91 -16.82
N SER A 526 -21.52 46.11 -16.38
CA SER A 526 -22.90 46.57 -16.12
C SER A 526 -23.57 45.72 -15.03
N VAL A 527 -24.24 46.42 -14.13
CA VAL A 527 -24.84 46.03 -12.84
C VAL A 527 -26.35 45.77 -12.99
N THR A 528 -26.91 44.86 -12.19
CA THR A 528 -28.28 44.99 -11.65
C THR A 528 -28.43 44.28 -10.29
N ALA A 529 -28.75 45.07 -9.25
CA ALA A 529 -29.41 44.68 -8.00
C ALA A 529 -30.93 44.46 -8.27
N GLN A 530 -31.85 43.94 -7.45
CA GLN A 530 -32.10 43.74 -6.01
C GLN A 530 -33.36 42.81 -5.97
N ALA A 531 -33.70 42.02 -4.93
CA ALA A 531 -34.35 42.48 -3.71
C ALA A 531 -34.59 41.31 -2.72
N THR A 532 -34.54 41.65 -1.44
CA THR A 532 -34.85 40.88 -0.24
C THR A 532 -36.23 41.24 0.32
N ASN A 533 -36.94 40.27 0.91
CA ASN A 533 -37.96 40.40 1.98
C ASN A 533 -37.75 39.16 2.88
N GLY A 534 -37.47 39.22 4.20
CA GLY A 534 -38.35 39.67 5.29
C GLY A 534 -39.44 38.61 5.52
N GLU A 535 -39.56 37.85 6.61
CA GLU A 535 -39.65 38.23 8.03
C GLU A 535 -39.33 37.05 8.98
N ALA A 536 -38.96 37.43 10.21
CA ALA A 536 -38.77 36.57 11.37
C ALA A 536 -40.08 36.27 12.11
N CYS A 537 -40.14 35.15 12.84
CA CYS A 537 -40.94 35.08 14.08
C CYS A 537 -40.32 34.08 15.06
N ASN A 538 -39.84 34.60 16.19
CA ASN A 538 -39.54 33.86 17.41
C ASN A 538 -40.84 33.49 18.13
N THR A 539 -40.93 32.32 18.77
CA THR A 539 -41.67 32.18 20.03
C THR A 539 -41.22 30.96 20.81
N VAL A 540 -40.86 31.22 22.06
CA VAL A 540 -40.56 30.30 23.14
C VAL A 540 -41.88 29.85 23.78
N THR A 541 -42.01 28.57 24.14
CA THR A 541 -42.80 28.15 25.31
C THR A 541 -42.24 26.89 25.95
N ASP A 542 -42.06 27.03 27.26
CA ASP A 542 -41.54 26.10 28.24
C ASP A 542 -42.60 25.09 28.73
N LYS A 543 -42.12 23.93 29.20
CA LYS A 543 -42.65 23.07 30.29
C LYS A 543 -44.08 22.50 30.22
N LYS A 544 -44.16 21.15 30.29
CA LYS A 544 -44.70 20.46 31.49
C LYS A 544 -44.38 18.96 31.52
N ALA A 545 -44.13 18.51 32.74
CA ALA A 545 -43.75 17.17 33.18
C ALA A 545 -44.87 16.13 33.09
N PHE A 546 -44.49 14.85 33.00
CA PHE A 546 -45.22 13.76 33.64
C PHE A 546 -44.26 12.66 34.13
N SER A 547 -44.50 12.26 35.37
CA SER A 547 -43.83 11.25 36.20
C SER A 547 -44.41 9.84 36.01
N GLY A 548 -43.64 8.80 36.34
CA GLY A 548 -44.12 7.43 36.59
C GLY A 548 -43.13 6.36 36.08
N VAL A 549 -42.12 5.95 36.86
CA VAL A 549 -42.10 4.78 37.79
C VAL A 549 -42.24 3.43 37.08
N GLY A 550 -41.21 2.58 37.22
CA GLY A 550 -41.26 1.16 36.85
C GLY A 550 -39.88 0.49 36.79
N VAL A 551 -39.22 0.32 37.94
CA VAL A 551 -38.03 -0.50 38.12
C VAL A 551 -38.45 -1.98 38.11
N ASN A 552 -37.70 -2.85 37.40
CA ASN A 552 -37.57 -4.27 37.72
C ASN A 552 -36.32 -4.85 37.04
N GLU A 553 -35.26 -5.01 37.83
CA GLU A 553 -34.17 -5.96 37.61
C GLU A 553 -34.64 -7.39 37.95
N PRO A 554 -34.08 -8.43 37.31
CA PRO A 554 -34.05 -9.76 37.90
C PRO A 554 -32.62 -10.11 38.35
N VAL A 555 -32.48 -10.17 39.67
CA VAL A 555 -31.80 -11.17 40.52
C VAL A 555 -30.76 -12.07 39.84
N PHE A 556 -29.50 -11.92 40.28
CA PHE A 556 -28.44 -12.91 40.17
C PHE A 556 -28.59 -13.96 41.28
N ASP A 557 -28.63 -15.24 40.92
CA ASP A 557 -28.48 -16.37 41.84
C ASP A 557 -27.00 -16.76 41.98
N GLU A 558 -26.53 -16.77 43.22
CA GLU A 558 -25.26 -17.36 43.67
C GLU A 558 -25.38 -18.88 43.80
N ILE A 559 -24.39 -19.63 43.28
CA ILE A 559 -24.13 -21.04 43.66
C ILE A 559 -22.60 -21.23 43.80
N PRO A 560 -22.12 -22.03 44.78
CA PRO A 560 -20.91 -21.71 45.54
C PRO A 560 -19.64 -22.45 45.09
N VAL A 561 -18.54 -21.91 45.61
CA VAL A 561 -17.16 -22.42 45.63
C VAL A 561 -17.09 -23.83 46.25
N LEU A 562 -16.38 -24.73 45.57
CA LEU A 562 -15.89 -26.00 46.11
C LEU A 562 -14.40 -25.87 46.47
N PHE A 563 -14.06 -26.51 47.59
CA PHE A 563 -12.81 -26.56 48.36
C PHE A 563 -11.49 -26.55 47.60
#